data_AF-A0A6V7JCZ6-F1
#
_entry.id   AF-A0A6V7JCZ6-F1
#
_cell.length_a   1.000
_cell.length_b   1.000
_cell.length_c   1.000
_cell.angle_alpha   90.00
_cell.angle_beta   90.00
_cell.angle_gamma   90.00
#
_symmetry.space_group_name_H-M   'P 1'
#
loop_
_entity.id
_entity.type
_entity.pdbx_description
1 polymer ?
#
loop_
_entity_poly.entity_id
_entity_poly.type
_entity_poly.pdbx_seq_one_letter_code
_entity_poly.pdbx_strand_id
1 'polypeptide(L)'
;VNGNGVLSFIRSMQRFFNIAFPLDDPVIAPLYTHVDTRSSGTIYYGETDNSEVLNRASGMVRTAFKNTEDFMPTHVFLATWLDVGYYNEKNDK
;
A
#
# COMPACT_ATOMS: atom_id res chain seq x y z
N VAL A 1 -3.66 -6.17 2.73
CA VAL A 1 -2.68 -5.27 3.39
C VAL A 1 -2.02 -6.02 4.52
N ASN A 2 -0.70 -6.03 4.62
CA ASN A 2 0.03 -6.69 5.71
C ASN A 2 0.91 -5.71 6.50
N GLY A 3 1.48 -6.19 7.62
CA GLY A 3 2.39 -5.39 8.46
C GLY A 3 3.77 -5.09 7.86
N ASN A 4 4.11 -5.68 6.71
CA ASN A 4 5.42 -5.52 6.07
C ASN A 4 5.42 -4.44 4.98
N GLY A 5 4.43 -3.52 5.01
CA GLY A 5 4.34 -2.47 3.99
C GLY A 5 3.87 -2.94 2.61
N VAL A 6 3.16 -4.08 2.53
CA VAL A 6 2.71 -4.68 1.26
C VAL A 6 1.19 -4.78 1.16
N LEU A 7 0.67 -4.43 -0.01
CA LEU A 7 -0.65 -4.81 -0.51
C LEU A 7 -0.47 -5.89 -1.58
N SER A 8 -0.96 -7.11 -1.32
CA SER A 8 -0.96 -8.23 -2.27
C SER A 8 -2.37 -8.53 -2.77
N PHE A 9 -2.48 -8.99 -4.02
CA PHE A 9 -3.77 -9.19 -4.70
C PHE A 9 -4.14 -10.66 -4.92
N ILE A 10 -3.18 -11.59 -4.95
CA ILE A 10 -3.45 -13.02 -5.19
C ILE A 10 -3.40 -13.84 -3.90
N ARG A 11 -2.31 -13.72 -3.13
CA ARG A 11 -2.10 -14.48 -1.89
C ARG A 11 -1.67 -13.57 -0.75
N SER A 12 -2.02 -13.97 0.47
CA SER A 12 -1.52 -13.31 1.67
C SER A 12 -0.01 -13.56 1.83
N MET A 13 0.78 -12.49 1.90
CA MET A 13 2.21 -12.59 2.23
C MET A 13 2.38 -12.42 3.74
N GLN A 14 2.23 -13.52 4.49
CA GLN A 14 2.28 -13.49 5.96
C GLN A 14 3.70 -13.42 6.54
N ARG A 15 4.73 -13.84 5.78
CA ARG A 15 6.14 -13.74 6.17
C ARG A 15 6.84 -12.78 5.23
N PHE A 16 7.72 -11.94 5.79
CA PHE A 16 8.69 -11.23 4.98
C PHE A 16 9.65 -12.25 4.36
N PHE A 17 9.75 -12.21 3.04
CA PHE A 17 10.82 -12.86 2.31
C PHE A 17 11.63 -11.75 1.64
N ASN A 18 12.95 -11.76 1.80
CA ASN A 18 13.84 -10.82 1.12
C ASN A 18 13.96 -11.22 -0.36
N ILE A 19 12.87 -11.07 -1.11
CA ILE A 19 12.79 -11.34 -2.55
C ILE A 19 12.90 -9.99 -3.26
N ALA A 20 13.87 -9.87 -4.16
CA ALA A 20 14.06 -8.69 -4.99
C ALA A 20 12.93 -8.54 -6.00
N PHE A 21 12.63 -7.31 -6.39
CA PHE A 21 11.68 -7.05 -7.47
C PHE A 21 12.24 -7.48 -8.85
N PRO A 22 11.37 -7.85 -9.80
CA PRO A 22 9.91 -8.01 -9.65
C PRO A 22 9.54 -9.30 -8.89
N LEU A 23 8.43 -9.26 -8.15
CA LEU A 23 7.84 -10.46 -7.55
C LEU A 23 6.96 -11.19 -8.56
N ASP A 24 6.78 -12.51 -8.36
CA ASP A 24 5.88 -13.33 -9.18
C ASP A 24 4.41 -12.92 -9.03
N ASP A 25 4.00 -12.54 -7.81
CA ASP A 25 2.65 -12.07 -7.53
C ASP A 25 2.59 -10.53 -7.67
N PRO A 26 1.50 -9.97 -8.23
CA PRO A 26 1.30 -8.54 -8.27
C PRO A 26 1.17 -7.99 -6.86
N VAL A 27 1.98 -6.99 -6.54
CA VAL A 27 1.99 -6.30 -5.25
C VAL A 27 2.18 -4.80 -5.42
N ILE A 28 1.64 -4.03 -4.48
CA ILE A 28 1.98 -2.63 -4.24
C ILE A 28 2.73 -2.58 -2.91
N ALA A 29 3.99 -2.16 -2.91
CA ALA A 29 4.88 -2.28 -1.76
C ALA A 29 5.61 -0.97 -1.44
N PRO A 30 4.89 0.10 -1.06
CA PRO A 30 5.45 1.43 -0.83
C PRO A 30 6.44 1.46 0.35
N LEU A 31 6.33 0.51 1.27
CA LEU A 31 7.17 0.38 2.46
C LEU A 31 7.73 -1.04 2.58
N TYR A 32 8.18 -1.64 1.45
CA TYR A 32 8.74 -3.01 1.41
C TYR A 32 10.04 -3.15 2.20
N THR A 33 9.93 -3.10 3.51
CA THR A 33 11.04 -3.16 4.44
C THR A 33 10.67 -4.11 5.58
N HIS A 34 11.66 -4.48 6.38
CA HIS A 34 11.43 -5.26 7.59
C HIS A 34 10.76 -4.34 8.62
N VAL A 35 9.44 -4.16 8.48
CA VAL A 35 8.61 -3.39 9.41
C VAL A 35 8.07 -4.35 10.45
N ASP A 36 8.34 -4.10 11.73
CA ASP A 36 7.70 -4.84 12.81
C ASP A 36 6.50 -4.06 13.33
N THR A 37 5.30 -4.52 13.00
CA THR A 37 4.04 -3.93 13.51
C THR A 37 3.57 -4.58 14.82
N ARG A 38 4.37 -5.47 15.43
CA ARG A 38 3.99 -6.19 16.65
C ARG A 38 4.24 -5.37 17.93
N SER A 39 5.12 -4.38 17.91
CA SER A 39 5.44 -3.51 19.07
C SER A 39 4.90 -2.07 18.92
N SER A 40 4.71 -1.57 17.70
CA SER A 40 4.23 -0.20 17.45
C SER A 40 3.60 -0.03 16.06
N GLY A 41 2.82 1.03 15.90
CA GLY A 41 2.20 1.44 14.64
C GLY A 41 0.81 0.84 14.39
N THR A 42 0.05 1.49 13.52
CA THR A 42 -1.31 1.08 13.15
C THR A 42 -1.46 1.07 11.64
N ILE A 43 -2.07 0.01 11.13
CA ILE A 43 -2.40 -0.12 9.70
C ILE A 43 -3.85 0.30 9.52
N TYR A 44 -4.07 1.34 8.72
CA TYR A 44 -5.41 1.73 8.30
C TYR A 44 -5.61 1.33 6.86
N TYR A 45 -6.75 0.72 6.57
CA TYR A 45 -7.15 0.44 5.20
C TYR A 45 -8.66 0.57 5.05
N GLY A 46 -9.10 0.95 3.86
CA GLY A 46 -10.52 1.11 3.56
C GLY A 46 -10.74 1.34 2.07
N GLU A 47 -11.94 0.98 1.63
CA GLU A 47 -12.42 1.22 0.28
C GLU A 47 -13.50 2.30 0.32
N THR A 48 -13.53 3.16 -0.69
CA THR A 48 -14.53 4.21 -0.81
C THR A 48 -14.96 4.41 -2.27
N ASP A 49 -16.25 4.70 -2.43
CA ASP A 49 -16.91 5.13 -3.65
C ASP A 49 -17.32 6.62 -3.59
N ASN A 50 -16.78 7.36 -2.62
CA ASN A 50 -17.07 8.78 -2.45
C ASN A 50 -16.70 9.57 -3.72
N SER A 51 -17.69 10.26 -4.29
CA SER A 51 -17.55 10.92 -5.60
C SER A 51 -16.43 11.97 -5.64
N GLU A 52 -16.17 12.69 -4.56
CA GLU A 52 -15.08 13.67 -4.48
C GLU A 52 -13.72 12.96 -4.55
N VAL A 53 -13.56 11.87 -3.81
CA VAL A 53 -12.34 11.05 -3.82
C VAL A 53 -12.14 10.40 -5.19
N LEU A 54 -13.20 9.86 -5.80
CA LEU A 54 -13.15 9.25 -7.14
C LEU A 54 -12.73 10.27 -8.21
N ASN A 55 -13.30 11.48 -8.18
CA ASN A 55 -12.95 12.53 -9.12
C ASN A 55 -11.48 12.95 -8.99
N ARG A 56 -10.98 13.09 -7.75
CA ARG A 56 -9.57 13.39 -7.51
C ARG A 56 -8.65 12.27 -8.01
N ALA A 57 -8.99 11.00 -7.73
CA ALA A 57 -8.23 9.85 -8.19
C ALA A 57 -8.22 9.72 -9.71
N SER A 58 -9.37 9.95 -10.35
CA SER A 58 -9.50 9.99 -11.81
C SER A 58 -8.54 11.02 -12.42
N GLY A 59 -8.54 12.26 -11.90
CA GLY A 59 -7.63 13.32 -12.34
C GLY A 59 -6.15 12.97 -12.17
N MET A 60 -5.78 12.35 -11.04
CA MET A 60 -4.41 11.91 -10.79
C MET A 60 -3.94 10.86 -11.81
N VAL A 61 -4.76 9.84 -12.09
CA VAL A 61 -4.41 8.78 -13.06
C VAL A 61 -4.29 9.35 -14.47
N ARG A 62 -5.28 10.15 -14.91
CA ARG A 62 -5.28 10.81 -16.22
C ARG A 62 -4.07 11.70 -16.45
N THR A 63 -3.55 12.31 -15.39
CA THR A 63 -2.35 13.17 -15.46
C THR A 63 -1.05 12.35 -15.47
N ALA A 64 -1.01 11.23 -14.73
CA ALA A 64 0.21 10.45 -14.54
C ALA A 64 0.50 9.46 -15.68
N PHE A 65 -0.51 9.00 -16.42
CA PHE A 65 -0.38 7.92 -17.42
C PHE A 65 -0.93 8.33 -18.79
N LYS A 66 -0.22 7.95 -19.87
CA LYS A 66 -0.69 8.13 -21.25
C LYS A 66 -1.83 7.16 -21.58
N ASN A 67 -2.72 7.54 -22.50
CA ASN A 67 -3.85 6.73 -22.97
C ASN A 67 -4.83 6.36 -21.84
N THR A 68 -5.04 7.27 -20.89
CA THR A 68 -5.96 7.06 -19.75
C THR A 68 -7.00 8.17 -19.64
N GLU A 69 -7.23 8.96 -20.70
CA GLU A 69 -8.12 10.14 -20.73
C GLU A 69 -9.55 9.81 -20.28
N ASP A 70 -10.04 8.61 -20.58
CA ASP A 70 -11.37 8.12 -20.21
C ASP A 70 -11.40 7.31 -18.91
N PHE A 71 -10.28 7.24 -18.17
CA PHE A 71 -10.21 6.47 -16.93
C PHE A 71 -11.19 7.01 -15.88
N MET A 72 -12.12 6.17 -15.44
CA MET A 72 -13.12 6.50 -14.42
C MET A 72 -13.13 5.39 -13.36
N PRO A 73 -12.52 5.62 -12.18
CA PRO A 73 -12.52 4.64 -11.11
C PRO A 73 -13.93 4.55 -10.50
N THR A 74 -14.37 3.33 -10.17
CA THR A 74 -15.60 3.11 -9.40
C THR A 74 -15.33 3.10 -7.89
N HIS A 75 -14.10 2.75 -7.50
CA HIS A 75 -13.68 2.64 -6.11
C HIS A 75 -12.23 3.11 -5.97
N VAL A 76 -11.89 3.58 -4.77
CA VAL A 76 -10.51 3.86 -4.34
C VAL A 76 -10.24 3.05 -3.09
N PHE A 77 -9.15 2.28 -3.11
CA PHE A 77 -8.64 1.60 -1.94
C PHE A 77 -7.48 2.40 -1.34
N LEU A 78 -7.63 2.82 -0.08
CA LEU A 78 -6.59 3.48 0.69
C LEU A 78 -5.98 2.46 1.65
N ALA A 79 -4.66 2.40 1.69
CA ALA A 79 -3.90 1.71 2.73
C ALA A 79 -2.77 2.60 3.20
N THR A 80 -2.58 2.68 4.52
CA THR A 80 -1.49 3.42 5.14
C THR A 80 -0.98 2.70 6.38
N TRP A 81 0.31 2.90 6.65
CA TRP A 81 1.03 2.40 7.81
C TRP A 81 1.46 3.62 8.63
N LEU A 82 0.76 3.86 9.73
CA LEU A 82 1.01 5.00 10.61
C LEU A 82 1.93 4.58 11.75
N ASP A 83 2.99 5.35 11.99
CA ASP A 83 3.94 5.17 13.10
C ASP A 83 4.49 3.74 13.25
N VAL A 84 4.63 3.02 12.14
CA VAL A 84 5.20 1.67 12.14
C VAL A 84 6.72 1.72 12.33
N GLY A 85 7.22 0.95 13.30
CA GLY A 85 8.65 0.89 13.64
C GLY A 85 9.48 0.05 12.68
N TYR A 86 10.77 0.36 12.58
CA TYR A 86 11.75 -0.52 11.94
C TYR A 86 11.97 -1.78 12.79
N TYR A 87 12.15 -2.95 12.13
CA TYR A 87 12.51 -4.18 12.82
C TYR A 87 13.84 -4.03 13.57
N ASN A 88 13.82 -4.32 14.88
CA ASN A 88 14.84 -4.07 15.91
C ASN A 88 14.89 -2.63 16.45
N GLU A 89 14.05 -2.37 17.45
CA GLU A 89 14.40 -1.40 18.50
C GLU A 89 15.67 -1.89 19.23
N LYS A 90 16.81 -1.29 18.92
CA LYS A 90 17.66 -0.79 19.98
C LYS A 90 17.56 0.73 19.93
N ASN A 91 16.53 1.25 20.59
CA ASN A 91 16.37 2.62 21.08
C ASN A 91 17.05 3.72 20.24
N ASP A 92 16.37 4.25 19.24
CA ASP A 92 16.61 5.63 18.83
C ASP A 92 15.26 6.30 18.53
N LYS A 93 14.70 6.90 19.58
CA LYS A 93 13.88 8.11 19.55
C LYS A 93 14.31 9.00 20.70
#